data_AF-A0AAQ0HDI1-F1
#
_entry.id   AF-A0AAQ0HDI1-F1
#
_cell.length_a   1.000
_cell.length_b   1.000
_cell.length_c   1.000
_cell.angle_alpha   90.00
_cell.angle_beta   90.00
_cell.angle_gamma   90.00
#
_symmetry.space_group_name_H-M   'P 1'
#
loop_
_entity.id
_entity.type
_entity.pdbx_description
1 polymer ?
#
loop_
_entity_poly.entity_id
_entity_poly.type
_entity_poly.pdbx_seq_one_letter_code
_entity_poly.pdbx_strand_id
1 'polypeptide(L)'
;MHRRHIRSHTALRGIAALLVVLYHYRHAFPWGAAIDGRTGFVMSATHMVDLFFMLSGFVMTLVYAADGFDSRFSPRDFLQSRFARIYPLHLLTLAWMSLLVIYGGPFSAELSQEALRTVALVQAWGFQDQFSLNFPSWSISGEFAAYLLFPLLGCGLLMRLRPGPEVFVVLAIAGLAAHEILMQHYGLRWERIALLRAVPGFLLGYALCHYRHSWTGLSDRALSLIQLSCVVALAGMMHARLELLWMVPLFAICILSTWEDRGVLGRLLSARAPVWLGDISYTIYMLHVPVISAGYLAWPKLAGFLPDTLRQALFVPATLLVTLGLSALVYRHFEVPMRSLFRARQRIRAGVD
;
A
#
# COMPACT_ATOMS: atom_id res chain seq x y z
N MET A 1 11.28 -18.67 18.22
CA MET A 1 9.92 -18.10 18.12
C MET A 1 9.46 -18.16 16.67
N HIS A 2 8.39 -18.90 16.36
CA HIS A 2 7.79 -18.91 15.03
C HIS A 2 7.24 -17.50 14.74
N ARG A 3 7.72 -16.83 13.69
CA ARG A 3 7.20 -15.50 13.29
C ARG A 3 5.74 -15.67 12.89
N ARG A 4 4.79 -15.11 13.67
CA ARG A 4 3.36 -15.18 13.38
C ARG A 4 3.07 -14.47 12.06
N HIS A 5 2.63 -15.20 11.05
CA HIS A 5 2.09 -14.66 9.80
C HIS A 5 0.58 -14.46 9.96
N ILE A 6 0.12 -13.21 9.99
CA ILE A 6 -1.30 -12.87 10.12
C ILE A 6 -1.93 -12.89 8.73
N ARG A 7 -2.73 -13.91 8.45
CA ARG A 7 -3.26 -14.17 7.10
C ARG A 7 -4.26 -13.09 6.69
N SER A 8 -5.12 -12.67 7.61
CA SER A 8 -6.10 -11.62 7.38
C SER A 8 -5.45 -10.29 7.00
N HIS A 9 -4.34 -9.90 7.64
CA HIS A 9 -3.59 -8.69 7.29
C HIS A 9 -2.94 -8.76 5.91
N THR A 10 -2.52 -9.95 5.48
CA THR A 10 -2.08 -10.16 4.08
C THR A 10 -3.24 -9.95 3.12
N ALA A 11 -4.41 -10.53 3.41
CA ALA A 11 -5.60 -10.34 2.58
C ALA A 11 -6.13 -8.90 2.57
N LEU A 12 -6.09 -8.18 3.69
CA LEU A 12 -6.46 -6.76 3.76
C LEU A 12 -5.63 -5.91 2.78
N ARG A 13 -4.32 -6.19 2.67
CA ARG A 13 -3.47 -5.55 1.65
C ARG A 13 -3.94 -5.85 0.23
N GLY A 14 -4.36 -7.09 -0.05
CA GLY A 14 -4.92 -7.46 -1.35
C GLY A 14 -6.17 -6.68 -1.70
N ILE A 15 -7.13 -6.61 -0.76
CA ILE A 15 -8.38 -5.87 -0.94
C ILE A 15 -8.10 -4.38 -1.10
N ALA A 16 -7.23 -3.81 -0.26
CA ALA A 16 -6.82 -2.41 -0.34
C ALA A 16 -6.18 -2.09 -1.71
N ALA A 17 -5.30 -2.95 -2.23
CA ALA A 17 -4.71 -2.79 -3.56
C ALA A 17 -5.80 -2.73 -4.63
N LEU A 18 -6.74 -3.67 -4.62
CA LEU A 18 -7.82 -3.72 -5.61
C LEU A 18 -8.72 -2.48 -5.55
N LEU A 19 -9.04 -1.99 -4.36
CA LEU A 19 -9.82 -0.75 -4.21
C LEU A 19 -9.08 0.46 -4.81
N VAL A 20 -7.77 0.57 -4.60
CA VAL A 20 -6.97 1.64 -5.23
C VAL A 20 -6.88 1.45 -6.75
N VAL A 21 -6.75 0.22 -7.24
CA VAL A 21 -6.79 -0.06 -8.69
C VAL A 21 -8.13 0.40 -9.28
N LEU A 22 -9.25 0.09 -8.63
CA LEU A 22 -10.58 0.52 -9.06
C LEU A 22 -10.69 2.05 -9.09
N TYR A 23 -10.11 2.75 -8.11
CA TYR A 23 -10.01 4.21 -8.16
C TYR A 23 -9.28 4.68 -9.42
N HIS A 24 -8.12 4.12 -9.78
CA HIS A 24 -7.40 4.55 -10.97
C HIS A 24 -8.12 4.16 -12.28
N TYR A 25 -8.85 3.06 -12.26
CA TYR A 25 -9.64 2.60 -13.41
C TYR A 25 -10.94 3.41 -13.59
N ARG A 26 -11.35 4.25 -12.62
CA ARG A 26 -12.56 5.08 -12.70
C ARG A 26 -12.66 5.89 -13.99
N HIS A 27 -11.52 6.41 -14.46
CA HIS A 27 -11.41 7.25 -15.66
C HIS A 27 -11.51 6.45 -16.96
N ALA A 28 -11.38 5.13 -16.85
CA ALA A 28 -11.44 4.20 -17.96
C ALA A 28 -12.80 3.52 -18.14
N PHE A 29 -13.75 3.75 -17.23
CA PHE A 29 -15.10 3.21 -17.39
C PHE A 29 -15.82 3.89 -18.56
N PRO A 30 -16.63 3.13 -19.31
CA PRO A 30 -17.44 3.66 -20.41
C PRO A 30 -18.28 4.90 -20.02
N TRP A 31 -18.45 5.81 -20.99
CA TRP A 31 -19.65 6.65 -21.17
C TRP A 31 -19.94 7.75 -20.14
N GLY A 32 -18.94 8.50 -19.68
CA GLY A 32 -19.22 9.59 -18.72
C GLY A 32 -20.04 9.09 -17.52
N ALA A 33 -19.93 7.79 -17.21
CA ALA A 33 -20.71 7.13 -16.18
C ALA A 33 -20.41 7.71 -14.80
N ALA A 34 -19.42 8.62 -14.73
CA ALA A 34 -19.10 9.51 -13.63
C ALA A 34 -19.45 8.82 -12.33
N ILE A 35 -18.79 7.68 -12.08
CA ILE A 35 -18.91 6.98 -10.80
C ILE A 35 -18.61 8.01 -9.70
N ASP A 36 -17.69 8.92 -9.99
CA ASP A 36 -17.33 10.17 -9.31
C ASP A 36 -18.53 11.08 -8.96
N GLY A 37 -19.69 10.97 -9.60
CA GLY A 37 -20.93 11.68 -9.25
C GLY A 37 -21.99 10.79 -8.59
N ARG A 38 -21.86 9.46 -8.71
CA ARG A 38 -22.85 8.49 -8.20
C ARG A 38 -22.52 7.95 -6.81
N THR A 39 -21.24 7.90 -6.46
CA THR A 39 -20.81 7.46 -5.13
C THR A 39 -19.47 8.08 -4.75
N GLY A 40 -19.29 8.42 -3.47
CA GLY A 40 -17.96 8.71 -2.92
C GLY A 40 -17.07 7.49 -2.76
N PHE A 41 -17.64 6.27 -2.78
CA PHE A 41 -16.94 5.06 -2.36
C PHE A 41 -15.65 4.83 -3.15
N VAL A 42 -15.73 4.89 -4.47
CA VAL A 42 -14.56 4.71 -5.35
C VAL A 42 -13.59 5.88 -5.21
N MET A 43 -14.05 7.10 -4.91
CA MET A 43 -13.18 8.28 -4.74
C MET A 43 -12.33 8.15 -3.48
N SER A 44 -12.98 7.75 -2.40
CA SER A 44 -12.35 7.54 -1.10
C SER A 44 -11.50 6.28 -1.03
N ALA A 45 -11.49 5.42 -2.08
CA ALA A 45 -10.61 4.26 -2.12
C ALA A 45 -9.11 4.64 -2.13
N THR A 46 -8.77 5.89 -2.42
CA THR A 46 -7.40 6.44 -2.24
C THR A 46 -6.91 6.35 -0.79
N HIS A 47 -7.80 6.40 0.20
CA HIS A 47 -7.44 6.28 1.61
C HIS A 47 -7.01 4.84 1.99
N MET A 48 -7.26 3.85 1.13
CA MET A 48 -6.78 2.49 1.36
C MET A 48 -5.25 2.41 1.34
N VAL A 49 -4.55 3.38 0.73
CA VAL A 49 -3.09 3.52 0.82
C VAL A 49 -2.65 3.76 2.28
N ASP A 50 -3.44 4.48 3.08
CA ASP A 50 -3.11 4.71 4.50
C ASP A 50 -3.28 3.44 5.34
N LEU A 51 -4.23 2.58 4.99
CA LEU A 51 -4.33 1.23 5.56
C LEU A 51 -3.06 0.41 5.26
N PHE A 52 -2.45 0.54 4.08
CA PHE A 52 -1.15 -0.09 3.80
C PHE A 52 -0.06 0.42 4.74
N PHE A 53 0.06 1.74 4.93
CA PHE A 53 1.06 2.30 5.82
C PHE A 53 0.90 1.79 7.26
N MET A 54 -0.33 1.79 7.77
CA MET A 54 -0.66 1.26 9.10
C MET A 54 -0.36 -0.25 9.21
N LEU A 55 -0.74 -1.05 8.22
CA LEU A 55 -0.41 -2.48 8.20
C LEU A 55 1.10 -2.73 8.12
N SER A 56 1.84 -1.93 7.36
CA SER A 56 3.30 -2.02 7.26
C SER A 56 3.97 -1.71 8.59
N GLY A 57 3.57 -0.63 9.27
CA GLY A 57 4.01 -0.31 10.62
C GLY A 57 3.72 -1.44 11.61
N PHE A 58 2.48 -1.92 11.64
CA PHE A 58 2.06 -3.01 12.52
C PHE A 58 2.88 -4.28 12.32
N VAL A 59 3.03 -4.73 11.08
CA VAL A 59 3.75 -5.98 10.78
C VAL A 59 5.26 -5.84 11.00
N MET A 60 5.86 -4.67 10.73
CA MET A 60 7.28 -4.47 11.02
C MET A 60 7.54 -4.49 12.52
N THR A 61 6.69 -3.81 13.31
CA THR A 61 6.78 -3.89 14.77
C THR A 61 6.55 -5.31 15.25
N LEU A 62 5.53 -6.02 14.74
CA LEU A 62 5.26 -7.40 15.15
C LEU A 62 6.46 -8.33 14.94
N VAL A 63 7.18 -8.17 13.82
CA VAL A 63 8.28 -9.06 13.44
C VAL A 63 9.60 -8.68 14.12
N TYR A 64 9.84 -7.40 14.36
CA TYR A 64 11.17 -6.90 14.75
C TYR A 64 11.22 -6.21 16.12
N ALA A 65 10.09 -5.77 16.68
CA ALA A 65 10.05 -4.92 17.87
C ALA A 65 8.89 -5.24 18.84
N ALA A 66 8.16 -6.34 18.63
CA ALA A 66 6.98 -6.70 19.43
C ALA A 66 7.29 -6.83 20.92
N ASP A 67 8.49 -7.31 21.24
CA ASP A 67 9.03 -7.50 22.59
C ASP A 67 10.18 -6.49 22.86
N GLY A 68 10.19 -5.38 22.13
CA GLY A 68 11.29 -4.43 22.06
C GLY A 68 12.31 -4.81 20.99
N PHE A 69 13.14 -3.84 20.60
CA PHE A 69 14.30 -4.10 19.77
C PHE A 69 15.33 -4.86 20.61
N ASP A 70 15.58 -6.13 20.26
CA ASP A 70 16.60 -6.94 20.92
C ASP A 70 17.96 -6.83 20.20
N SER A 71 19.00 -7.41 20.80
CA SER A 71 20.36 -7.42 20.24
C SER A 71 20.48 -8.18 18.91
N ARG A 72 19.43 -8.88 18.47
CA ARG A 72 19.38 -9.60 17.18
C ARG A 72 18.79 -8.72 16.07
N PHE A 73 18.25 -7.55 16.39
CA PHE A 73 17.81 -6.61 15.36
C PHE A 73 19.02 -6.00 14.63
N SER A 74 19.12 -6.29 13.34
CA SER A 74 20.12 -5.72 12.43
C SER A 74 19.45 -4.71 11.50
N PRO A 75 19.70 -3.39 11.68
CA PRO A 75 19.22 -2.35 10.76
C PRO A 75 19.58 -2.64 9.30
N ARG A 76 20.78 -3.17 9.07
CA ARG A 76 21.28 -3.50 7.73
C ARG A 76 20.45 -4.62 7.09
N ASP A 77 20.19 -5.71 7.81
CA ASP A 77 19.45 -6.85 7.26
C ASP A 77 17.98 -6.51 7.06
N PHE A 78 17.42 -5.70 7.97
CA PHE A 78 16.10 -5.11 7.81
C PHE A 78 16.01 -4.30 6.52
N LEU A 79 16.88 -3.30 6.34
CA LEU A 79 16.85 -2.40 5.17
C LEU A 79 17.08 -3.16 3.86
N GLN A 80 18.01 -4.12 3.83
CA GLN A 80 18.22 -4.97 2.66
C GLN A 80 16.98 -5.82 2.34
N SER A 81 16.29 -6.36 3.35
CA SER A 81 15.05 -7.11 3.17
C SER A 81 13.92 -6.24 2.61
N ARG A 82 13.85 -4.97 3.03
CA ARG A 82 12.87 -3.98 2.50
C ARG A 82 13.24 -3.55 1.08
N PHE A 83 14.50 -3.25 0.83
CA PHE A 83 15.02 -2.92 -0.50
C PHE A 83 14.73 -4.05 -1.49
N ALA A 84 15.03 -5.30 -1.14
CA ALA A 84 14.76 -6.47 -1.97
C ALA A 84 13.26 -6.69 -2.26
N ARG A 85 12.37 -6.21 -1.39
CA ARG A 85 10.92 -6.27 -1.61
C ARG A 85 10.44 -5.19 -2.57
N ILE A 86 10.98 -3.97 -2.48
CA ILE A 86 10.48 -2.80 -3.23
C ILE A 86 11.24 -2.60 -4.56
N TYR A 87 12.56 -2.47 -4.49
CA TYR A 87 13.33 -1.90 -5.61
C TYR A 87 13.26 -2.69 -6.92
N PRO A 88 13.36 -4.05 -6.93
CA PRO A 88 13.36 -4.79 -8.18
C PRO A 88 12.11 -4.55 -9.03
N LEU A 89 10.92 -4.64 -8.42
CA LEU A 89 9.67 -4.44 -9.14
C LEU A 89 9.46 -2.96 -9.49
N HIS A 90 9.83 -2.05 -8.57
CA HIS A 90 9.81 -0.61 -8.85
C HIS A 90 10.57 -0.27 -10.14
N LEU A 91 11.83 -0.71 -10.25
CA LEU A 91 12.65 -0.48 -11.44
C LEU A 91 12.06 -1.15 -12.70
N LEU A 92 11.52 -2.36 -12.58
CA LEU A 92 10.86 -3.04 -13.71
C LEU A 92 9.67 -2.22 -14.24
N THR A 93 8.79 -1.77 -13.36
CA THR A 93 7.60 -0.99 -13.77
C THR A 93 7.98 0.40 -14.26
N LEU A 94 9.01 1.02 -13.70
CA LEU A 94 9.55 2.29 -14.17
C LEU A 94 10.11 2.14 -15.58
N ALA A 95 10.89 1.09 -15.84
CA ALA A 95 11.42 0.80 -17.17
C ALA A 95 10.30 0.56 -18.19
N TRP A 96 9.25 -0.19 -17.81
CA TRP A 96 8.07 -0.37 -18.66
C TRP A 96 7.39 0.96 -18.96
N MET A 97 7.11 1.79 -17.95
CA MET A 97 6.51 3.11 -18.18
C MET A 97 7.38 3.97 -19.10
N SER A 98 8.70 4.01 -18.91
CA SER A 98 9.62 4.73 -19.80
C SER A 98 9.51 4.26 -21.25
N LEU A 99 9.43 2.94 -21.48
CA LEU A 99 9.23 2.39 -22.83
C LEU A 99 7.88 2.84 -23.42
N LEU A 100 6.80 2.82 -22.65
CA LEU A 100 5.50 3.28 -23.12
C LEU A 100 5.53 4.75 -23.53
N VAL A 101 6.22 5.62 -22.77
CA VAL A 101 6.39 7.04 -23.14
C VAL A 101 7.13 7.18 -24.48
N ILE A 102 8.22 6.44 -24.67
CA ILE A 102 9.02 6.48 -25.92
C ILE A 102 8.18 6.06 -27.14
N TYR A 103 7.28 5.08 -27.00
CA TYR A 103 6.43 4.57 -28.08
C TYR A 103 5.09 5.31 -28.23
N GLY A 104 4.97 6.54 -27.72
CA GLY A 104 3.78 7.37 -27.90
C GLY A 104 2.62 7.05 -26.96
N GLY A 105 2.94 6.58 -25.75
CA GLY A 105 1.98 6.38 -24.66
C GLY A 105 1.18 7.65 -24.34
N PRO A 106 -0.04 7.51 -23.77
CA PRO A 106 -0.92 8.65 -23.49
C PRO A 106 -0.41 9.58 -22.38
N PHE A 107 0.71 9.25 -21.73
CA PHE A 107 1.31 10.03 -20.65
C PHE A 107 2.67 10.58 -21.11
N SER A 108 2.73 11.88 -21.40
CA SER A 108 4.00 12.57 -21.66
C SER A 108 4.60 13.04 -20.33
N ALA A 109 5.50 12.25 -19.75
CA ALA A 109 6.40 12.78 -18.72
C ALA A 109 7.71 13.16 -19.39
N GLU A 110 8.20 14.37 -19.14
CA GLU A 110 9.59 14.68 -19.48
C GLU A 110 10.50 13.70 -18.76
N LEU A 111 11.37 13.03 -19.50
CA LEU A 111 12.39 12.11 -18.97
C LEU A 111 13.49 12.96 -18.29
N SER A 112 13.14 13.64 -17.20
CA SER A 112 13.91 14.71 -16.56
C SER A 112 14.40 14.32 -15.16
N GLN A 113 14.77 15.31 -14.33
CA GLN A 113 15.18 15.14 -12.92
C GLN A 113 14.19 14.30 -12.08
N GLU A 114 12.90 14.29 -12.45
CA GLU A 114 11.88 13.46 -11.83
C GLU A 114 12.10 11.96 -12.01
N ALA A 115 12.70 11.54 -13.14
CA ALA A 115 13.05 10.15 -13.34
C ALA A 115 14.11 9.70 -12.33
N LEU A 116 15.14 10.54 -12.07
CA LEU A 116 16.17 10.25 -11.08
C LEU A 116 15.60 10.19 -9.66
N ARG A 117 14.74 11.15 -9.29
CA ARG A 117 14.03 11.15 -8.00
C ARG A 117 13.15 9.91 -7.84
N THR A 118 12.48 9.49 -8.91
CA THR A 118 11.65 8.28 -8.93
C THR A 118 12.49 7.02 -8.82
N VAL A 119 13.63 6.92 -9.52
CA VAL A 119 14.59 5.80 -9.35
C VAL A 119 15.04 5.69 -7.90
N ALA A 120 15.35 6.83 -7.27
CA ALA A 120 15.78 6.88 -5.87
C ALA A 120 14.65 6.68 -4.83
N LEU A 121 13.38 6.70 -5.26
CA LEU A 121 12.19 6.68 -4.41
C LEU A 121 12.12 7.86 -3.43
N VAL A 122 12.59 9.04 -3.83
CA VAL A 122 12.56 10.28 -3.02
C VAL A 122 11.64 11.36 -3.56
N GLN A 123 10.96 11.12 -4.68
CA GLN A 123 10.08 12.10 -5.31
C GLN A 123 9.03 12.64 -4.33
N ALA A 124 8.42 11.77 -3.52
CA ALA A 124 7.31 12.13 -2.63
C ALA A 124 7.76 12.78 -1.30
N TRP A 125 9.03 13.21 -1.20
CA TRP A 125 9.64 13.77 0.01
C TRP A 125 9.61 15.31 0.03
N GLY A 126 8.70 15.92 -0.73
CA GLY A 126 8.60 17.38 -0.91
C GLY A 126 9.12 17.90 -2.26
N PHE A 127 9.67 17.02 -3.10
CA PHE A 127 10.32 17.40 -4.37
C PHE A 127 9.42 17.21 -5.60
N GLN A 128 8.29 16.54 -5.47
CA GLN A 128 7.46 16.17 -6.61
C GLN A 128 6.55 17.32 -7.04
N ASP A 129 6.89 17.95 -8.17
CA ASP A 129 6.13 19.06 -8.75
C ASP A 129 5.15 18.61 -9.86
N GLN A 130 5.35 17.40 -10.41
CA GLN A 130 4.48 16.76 -11.41
C GLN A 130 4.19 15.30 -11.07
N PHE A 131 3.38 14.57 -11.84
CA PHE A 131 3.20 13.13 -11.61
C PHE A 131 4.44 12.34 -12.05
N SER A 132 4.87 11.36 -11.26
CA SER A 132 5.93 10.44 -11.68
C SER A 132 5.44 9.51 -12.79
N LEU A 133 6.38 8.93 -13.54
CA LEU A 133 6.09 8.00 -14.66
C LEU A 133 5.10 6.90 -14.26
N ASN A 134 5.36 6.23 -13.13
CA ASN A 134 4.39 5.34 -12.51
C ASN A 134 3.72 6.09 -11.34
N PHE A 135 2.71 6.92 -11.63
CA PHE A 135 2.20 7.90 -10.69
C PHE A 135 1.77 7.36 -9.31
N PRO A 136 1.23 6.13 -9.12
CA PRO A 136 0.94 5.57 -7.80
C PRO A 136 2.17 5.26 -6.93
N SER A 137 3.38 5.32 -7.51
CA SER A 137 4.66 5.06 -6.82
C SER A 137 5.00 6.07 -5.72
N TRP A 138 4.30 7.21 -5.63
CA TRP A 138 4.46 8.17 -4.53
C TRP A 138 4.29 7.48 -3.16
N SER A 139 3.34 6.54 -3.07
CA SER A 139 3.08 5.78 -1.84
C SER A 139 4.25 4.88 -1.46
N ILE A 140 4.92 4.28 -2.45
CA ILE A 140 6.09 3.44 -2.25
C ILE A 140 7.31 4.27 -1.85
N SER A 141 7.43 5.50 -2.37
CA SER A 141 8.42 6.48 -1.90
C SER A 141 8.21 6.84 -0.43
N GLY A 142 6.95 7.05 -0.02
CA GLY A 142 6.59 7.26 1.39
C GLY A 142 6.85 6.04 2.28
N GLU A 143 6.49 4.84 1.82
CA GLU A 143 6.75 3.59 2.55
C GLU A 143 8.25 3.33 2.71
N PHE A 144 9.04 3.63 1.67
CA PHE A 144 10.49 3.53 1.73
C PHE A 144 11.08 4.48 2.77
N ALA A 145 10.61 5.73 2.85
CA ALA A 145 11.00 6.65 3.91
C ALA A 145 10.65 6.13 5.31
N ALA A 146 9.45 5.56 5.48
CA ALA A 146 9.04 4.96 6.75
C ALA A 146 9.94 3.76 7.14
N TYR A 147 10.39 2.97 6.16
CA TYR A 147 11.37 1.91 6.39
C TYR A 147 12.77 2.45 6.76
N LEU A 148 13.20 3.59 6.21
CA LEU A 148 14.44 4.23 6.66
C LEU A 148 14.32 4.77 8.09
N LEU A 149 13.14 5.23 8.49
CA LEU A 149 12.86 5.69 9.86
C LEU A 149 12.80 4.54 10.88
N PHE A 150 12.29 3.37 10.50
CA PHE A 150 12.02 2.28 11.45
C PHE A 150 13.23 1.85 12.31
N PRO A 151 14.46 1.67 11.77
CA PRO A 151 15.63 1.38 12.61
C PRO A 151 15.98 2.48 13.60
N LEU A 152 15.61 3.74 13.32
CA LEU A 152 15.82 4.85 14.26
C LEU A 152 14.92 4.69 15.48
N LEU A 153 13.75 4.07 15.38
CA LEU A 153 12.91 3.75 16.55
C LEU A 153 13.63 2.79 17.51
N GLY A 154 14.51 1.95 16.99
CA GLY A 154 15.41 1.07 17.75
C GLY A 154 16.78 1.67 18.03
N CYS A 155 17.03 2.96 17.79
CA CYS A 155 18.31 3.57 18.10
C CYS A 155 18.44 3.86 19.60
N GLY A 156 19.68 3.83 20.09
CA GLY A 156 19.99 3.96 21.52
C GLY A 156 19.43 5.24 22.18
N LEU A 157 19.23 6.33 21.43
CA LEU A 157 18.63 7.55 21.96
C LEU A 157 17.14 7.39 22.26
N LEU A 158 16.33 6.89 21.31
CA LEU A 158 14.90 6.64 21.55
C LEU A 158 14.69 5.50 22.57
N MET A 159 15.57 4.50 22.57
CA MET A 159 15.57 3.45 23.60
C MET A 159 15.90 3.96 25.01
N ARG A 160 16.65 5.07 25.14
CA ARG A 160 16.90 5.73 26.44
C ARG A 160 15.66 6.48 26.94
N LEU A 161 14.96 7.17 26.04
CA LEU A 161 13.76 7.94 26.38
C LEU A 161 12.54 7.06 26.66
N ARG A 162 12.52 5.83 26.09
CA ARG A 162 11.42 4.85 26.23
C ARG A 162 10.03 5.47 26.06
N PRO A 163 9.77 6.23 24.99
CA PRO A 163 8.45 6.81 24.77
C PRO A 163 7.40 5.70 24.68
N GLY A 164 6.26 5.90 25.36
CA GLY A 164 5.11 5.02 25.24
C GLY A 164 4.50 5.05 23.83
N PRO A 165 3.76 4.02 23.42
CA PRO A 165 3.05 3.99 22.14
C PRO A 165 2.15 5.22 21.92
N GLU A 166 1.65 5.83 22.98
CA GLU A 166 0.81 7.03 22.97
C GLU A 166 1.49 8.23 22.30
N VAL A 167 2.81 8.40 22.49
CA VAL A 167 3.58 9.47 21.85
C VAL A 167 3.52 9.34 20.33
N PHE A 168 3.64 8.10 19.83
CA PHE A 168 3.58 7.83 18.40
C PHE A 168 2.17 7.99 17.83
N VAL A 169 1.13 7.72 18.63
CA VAL A 169 -0.26 8.05 18.26
C VAL A 169 -0.42 9.57 18.11
N VAL A 170 0.05 10.35 19.08
CA VAL A 170 -0.04 11.83 19.03
C VAL A 170 0.72 12.39 17.82
N LEU A 171 1.96 11.93 17.59
CA LEU A 171 2.75 12.34 16.42
C LEU A 171 2.09 11.94 15.10
N ALA A 172 1.47 10.75 15.04
CA ALA A 172 0.75 10.31 13.86
C ALA A 172 -0.48 11.17 13.58
N ILE A 173 -1.32 11.42 14.58
CA ILE A 173 -2.50 12.28 14.42
C ILE A 173 -2.09 13.71 14.04
N ALA A 174 -1.05 14.26 14.67
CA ALA A 174 -0.53 15.58 14.33
C ALA A 174 -0.01 15.65 12.89
N GLY A 175 0.71 14.63 12.42
CA GLY A 175 1.21 14.55 11.05
C GLY A 175 0.09 14.45 10.01
N LEU A 176 -0.92 13.61 10.27
CA LEU A 176 -2.10 13.46 9.40
C LEU A 176 -2.94 14.74 9.36
N ALA A 177 -3.14 15.39 10.51
CA ALA A 177 -3.82 16.69 10.57
C ALA A 177 -3.03 17.76 9.81
N ALA A 178 -1.70 17.80 9.97
CA ALA A 178 -0.85 18.71 9.21
C ALA A 178 -0.96 18.46 7.69
N HIS A 179 -1.01 17.19 7.26
CA HIS A 179 -1.26 16.86 5.85
C HIS A 179 -2.60 17.43 5.36
N GLU A 180 -3.70 17.18 6.08
CA GLU A 180 -5.03 17.69 5.70
C GLU A 180 -5.07 19.22 5.66
N ILE A 181 -4.50 19.90 6.67
CA ILE A 181 -4.42 21.36 6.71
C ILE A 181 -3.63 21.90 5.51
N LEU A 182 -2.44 21.36 5.24
CA LEU A 182 -1.60 21.79 4.13
C LEU A 182 -2.24 21.55 2.76
N MET A 183 -2.96 20.46 2.61
CA MET A 183 -3.67 20.14 1.37
C MET A 183 -4.89 21.06 1.18
N GLN A 184 -5.74 21.20 2.19
CA GLN A 184 -7.02 21.92 2.08
C GLN A 184 -6.85 23.46 2.12
N HIS A 185 -5.94 23.97 2.96
CA HIS A 185 -5.79 25.42 3.16
C HIS A 185 -4.72 26.04 2.27
N TYR A 186 -3.66 25.30 1.96
CA TYR A 186 -2.53 25.79 1.16
C TYR A 186 -2.47 25.18 -0.25
N GLY A 187 -3.41 24.30 -0.60
CA GLY A 187 -3.50 23.70 -1.93
C GLY A 187 -2.29 22.84 -2.30
N LEU A 188 -1.52 22.36 -1.32
CA LEU A 188 -0.37 21.51 -1.59
C LEU A 188 -0.83 20.15 -2.13
N ARG A 189 -0.19 19.69 -3.21
CA ARG A 189 -0.44 18.38 -3.80
C ARG A 189 -0.17 17.26 -2.80
N TRP A 190 -1.12 16.34 -2.63
CA TRP A 190 -1.05 15.24 -1.64
C TRP A 190 0.21 14.37 -1.81
N GLU A 191 0.70 14.20 -3.04
CA GLU A 191 1.86 13.36 -3.35
C GLU A 191 3.18 14.03 -3.00
N ARG A 192 3.20 15.37 -3.02
CA ARG A 192 4.39 16.15 -2.65
C ARG A 192 4.64 16.06 -1.15
N ILE A 193 3.58 16.10 -0.35
CA ILE A 193 3.62 16.03 1.12
C ILE A 193 3.31 14.63 1.66
N ALA A 194 3.50 13.59 0.84
CA ALA A 194 3.12 12.22 1.17
C ALA A 194 3.79 11.67 2.44
N LEU A 195 4.95 12.19 2.85
CA LEU A 195 5.58 11.82 4.11
C LEU A 195 4.69 12.09 5.33
N LEU A 196 3.85 13.13 5.27
CA LEU A 196 2.87 13.44 6.32
C LEU A 196 1.66 12.50 6.32
N ARG A 197 1.60 11.54 5.38
CA ARG A 197 0.67 10.39 5.43
C ARG A 197 1.40 9.09 5.76
N ALA A 198 2.46 8.80 5.00
CA ALA A 198 3.16 7.53 5.07
C ALA A 198 3.84 7.30 6.42
N VAL A 199 4.60 8.29 6.92
CA VAL A 199 5.30 8.17 8.19
C VAL A 199 4.29 8.13 9.35
N PRO A 200 3.32 9.06 9.46
CA PRO A 200 2.25 8.97 10.46
C PRO A 200 1.46 7.67 10.45
N GLY A 201 1.00 7.20 9.29
CA GLY A 201 0.28 5.92 9.18
C GLY A 201 1.13 4.76 9.66
N PHE A 202 2.41 4.73 9.29
CA PHE A 202 3.35 3.71 9.75
C PHE A 202 3.59 3.78 11.27
N LEU A 203 3.75 4.97 11.85
CA LEU A 203 3.90 5.16 13.30
C LEU A 203 2.64 4.75 14.07
N LEU A 204 1.46 5.01 13.51
CA LEU A 204 0.21 4.53 14.08
C LEU A 204 0.16 3.00 14.06
N GLY A 205 0.55 2.37 12.95
CA GLY A 205 0.74 0.92 12.86
C GLY A 205 1.69 0.37 13.93
N TYR A 206 2.81 1.05 14.15
CA TYR A 206 3.77 0.74 15.21
C TYR A 206 3.10 0.76 16.59
N ALA A 207 2.37 1.83 16.92
CA ALA A 207 1.67 1.97 18.20
C ALA A 207 0.59 0.90 18.38
N LEU A 208 -0.24 0.65 17.35
CA LEU A 208 -1.30 -0.35 17.38
C LEU A 208 -0.78 -1.76 17.67
N CYS A 209 0.42 -2.09 17.20
CA CYS A 209 1.03 -3.37 17.51
C CYS A 209 1.23 -3.57 19.02
N HIS A 210 1.55 -2.52 19.79
CA HIS A 210 1.69 -2.63 21.25
C HIS A 210 0.35 -2.86 21.97
N TYR A 211 -0.78 -2.40 21.40
CA TYR A 211 -2.12 -2.63 21.94
C TYR A 211 -2.81 -3.90 21.45
N ARG A 212 -2.16 -4.72 20.61
CA ARG A 212 -2.75 -5.95 20.04
C ARG A 212 -3.32 -6.89 21.11
N HIS A 213 -2.63 -7.03 22.24
CA HIS A 213 -3.02 -7.94 23.31
C HIS A 213 -4.27 -7.47 24.07
N SER A 214 -4.65 -6.20 23.98
CA SER A 214 -5.91 -5.70 24.55
C SER A 214 -7.16 -6.28 23.86
N TRP A 215 -6.99 -6.94 22.70
CA TRP A 215 -8.09 -7.50 21.91
C TRP A 215 -8.20 -9.03 22.00
N THR A 216 -7.23 -9.73 22.62
CA THR A 216 -7.22 -11.21 22.67
C THR A 216 -8.33 -11.78 23.53
N GLY A 217 -8.74 -11.04 24.57
CA GLY A 217 -9.80 -11.45 25.50
C GLY A 217 -11.22 -11.37 24.93
N LEU A 218 -11.39 -10.81 23.73
CA LEU A 218 -12.72 -10.67 23.13
C LEU A 218 -13.24 -12.00 22.58
N SER A 219 -14.55 -12.23 22.74
CA SER A 219 -15.22 -13.40 22.17
C SER A 219 -15.32 -13.31 20.65
N ASP A 220 -15.42 -14.46 19.98
CA ASP A 220 -15.59 -14.52 18.52
C ASP A 220 -16.83 -13.76 18.03
N ARG A 221 -17.90 -13.76 18.82
CA ARG A 221 -19.13 -13.01 18.52
C ARG A 221 -18.90 -11.50 18.60
N ALA A 222 -18.23 -11.03 19.65
CA ALA A 222 -17.89 -9.62 19.81
C ALA A 222 -16.96 -9.13 18.68
N LEU A 223 -15.92 -9.91 18.36
CA LEU A 223 -15.03 -9.61 17.22
C LEU A 223 -15.81 -9.54 15.91
N SER A 224 -16.71 -10.48 15.67
CA SER A 224 -17.51 -10.50 14.43
C SER A 224 -18.42 -9.28 14.32
N LEU A 225 -19.08 -8.88 15.41
CA LEU A 225 -19.91 -7.66 15.43
C LEU A 225 -19.07 -6.41 15.17
N ILE A 226 -17.93 -6.26 15.85
CA ILE A 226 -17.01 -5.13 15.65
C ILE A 226 -16.53 -5.08 14.20
N GLN A 227 -16.09 -6.21 13.64
CA GLN A 227 -15.60 -6.31 12.27
C GLN A 227 -16.68 -5.92 11.25
N LEU A 228 -17.89 -6.46 11.38
CA LEU A 228 -19.00 -6.17 10.45
C LEU A 228 -19.43 -4.71 10.56
N SER A 229 -19.59 -4.18 11.78
CA SER A 229 -19.88 -2.76 12.01
C SER A 229 -18.79 -1.85 11.45
N CYS A 230 -17.51 -2.23 11.60
CA CYS A 230 -16.38 -1.51 11.05
C CYS A 230 -16.41 -1.47 9.51
N VAL A 231 -16.71 -2.60 8.85
CA VAL A 231 -16.84 -2.66 7.38
C VAL A 231 -18.00 -1.79 6.89
N VAL A 232 -19.17 -1.85 7.54
CA VAL A 232 -20.32 -1.00 7.18
C VAL A 232 -20.01 0.48 7.38
N ALA A 233 -19.40 0.83 8.52
CA ALA A 233 -19.00 2.20 8.80
C ALA A 233 -17.97 2.72 7.79
N LEU A 234 -16.95 1.92 7.45
CA LEU A 234 -15.96 2.26 6.43
C LEU A 234 -16.64 2.51 5.08
N ALA A 235 -17.51 1.59 4.64
CA ALA A 235 -18.23 1.74 3.38
C ALA A 235 -19.12 3.01 3.37
N GLY A 236 -19.80 3.31 4.48
CA GLY A 236 -20.60 4.52 4.66
C GLY A 236 -19.76 5.80 4.61
N MET A 237 -18.63 5.84 5.35
CA MET A 237 -17.72 6.99 5.36
C MET A 237 -17.06 7.22 3.99
N MET A 238 -16.69 6.15 3.30
CA MET A 238 -16.19 6.23 1.92
C MET A 238 -17.27 6.74 0.97
N HIS A 239 -18.50 6.25 1.09
CA HIS A 239 -19.61 6.75 0.28
C HIS A 239 -19.88 8.25 0.53
N ALA A 240 -19.82 8.68 1.80
CA ALA A 240 -20.01 10.05 2.25
C ALA A 240 -18.80 10.97 2.00
N ARG A 241 -17.67 10.44 1.48
CA ARG A 241 -16.42 11.19 1.22
C ARG A 241 -15.86 11.88 2.46
N LEU A 242 -15.91 11.20 3.61
CA LEU A 242 -15.24 11.75 4.80
C LEU A 242 -13.73 11.76 4.60
N GLU A 243 -13.08 12.76 5.20
CA GLU A 243 -11.64 12.94 5.19
C GLU A 243 -10.91 11.80 5.90
N LEU A 244 -9.60 11.67 5.61
CA LEU A 244 -8.76 10.56 6.07
C LEU A 244 -8.79 10.41 7.60
N LEU A 245 -8.73 11.51 8.36
CA LEU A 245 -8.73 11.48 9.83
C LEU A 245 -9.94 10.72 10.41
N TRP A 246 -11.10 10.75 9.74
CA TRP A 246 -12.29 10.00 10.18
C TRP A 246 -12.20 8.50 9.91
N MET A 247 -11.44 8.10 8.88
CA MET A 247 -11.25 6.69 8.52
C MET A 247 -10.21 5.99 9.37
N VAL A 248 -9.21 6.74 9.87
CA VAL A 248 -8.07 6.22 10.63
C VAL A 248 -8.47 5.37 11.85
N PRO A 249 -9.43 5.78 12.70
CA PRO A 249 -9.90 4.94 13.80
C PRO A 249 -10.51 3.61 13.33
N LEU A 250 -11.22 3.60 12.21
CA LEU A 250 -11.79 2.38 11.65
C LEU A 250 -10.73 1.47 11.04
N PHE A 251 -9.68 2.03 10.42
CA PHE A 251 -8.51 1.24 10.02
C PHE A 251 -7.83 0.60 11.23
N ALA A 252 -7.65 1.35 12.33
CA ALA A 252 -7.10 0.82 13.56
C ALA A 252 -7.94 -0.34 14.13
N ILE A 253 -9.27 -0.16 14.19
CA ILE A 253 -10.21 -1.21 14.62
C ILE A 253 -10.15 -2.42 13.69
N CYS A 254 -10.08 -2.23 12.38
CA CYS A 254 -9.98 -3.32 11.41
C CYS A 254 -8.69 -4.12 11.62
N ILE A 255 -7.54 -3.45 11.76
CA ILE A 255 -6.24 -4.09 12.00
C ILE A 255 -6.26 -4.87 13.32
N LEU A 256 -6.71 -4.25 14.41
CA LEU A 256 -6.73 -4.87 15.74
C LEU A 256 -7.75 -6.01 15.77
N SER A 257 -9.00 -5.80 15.37
CA SER A 257 -10.03 -6.85 15.43
C SER A 257 -9.71 -8.07 14.57
N THR A 258 -8.84 -7.95 13.55
CA THR A 258 -8.45 -9.07 12.68
C THR A 258 -7.09 -9.67 13.00
N TRP A 259 -6.30 -9.10 13.92
CA TRP A 259 -4.89 -9.48 14.14
C TRP A 259 -4.70 -10.96 14.51
N GLU A 260 -5.71 -11.60 15.11
CA GLU A 260 -5.67 -13.01 15.48
C GLU A 260 -6.24 -13.97 14.42
N ASP A 261 -6.65 -13.47 13.25
CA ASP A 261 -7.36 -14.25 12.22
C ASP A 261 -8.70 -14.84 12.71
N ARG A 262 -9.29 -14.22 13.74
CA ARG A 262 -10.56 -14.62 14.39
C ARG A 262 -11.75 -13.75 13.98
N GLY A 263 -12.97 -14.19 14.33
CA GLY A 263 -14.21 -13.54 13.91
C GLY A 263 -14.58 -13.84 12.45
N VAL A 264 -15.76 -13.40 12.02
CA VAL A 264 -16.27 -13.65 10.66
C VAL A 264 -15.31 -13.09 9.61
N LEU A 265 -14.93 -11.81 9.72
CA LEU A 265 -14.06 -11.17 8.74
C LEU A 265 -12.64 -11.77 8.79
N GLY A 266 -12.08 -11.98 9.98
CA GLY A 266 -10.75 -12.59 10.13
C GLY A 266 -10.67 -13.97 9.48
N ARG A 267 -11.69 -14.81 9.63
CA ARG A 267 -11.76 -16.13 8.96
C ARG A 267 -11.92 -16.03 7.44
N LEU A 268 -12.80 -15.16 6.96
CA LEU A 268 -13.01 -14.95 5.52
C LEU A 268 -11.74 -14.43 4.84
N LEU A 269 -11.08 -13.43 5.44
CA LEU A 269 -9.82 -12.88 4.96
C LEU A 269 -8.68 -13.90 5.03
N SER A 270 -8.73 -14.81 5.98
CA SER A 270 -7.72 -15.87 6.10
C SER A 270 -7.91 -17.01 5.10
N ALA A 271 -8.96 -16.99 4.27
CA ALA A 271 -9.14 -17.98 3.22
C ALA A 271 -8.02 -17.90 2.16
N ARG A 272 -7.87 -18.96 1.36
CA ARG A 272 -6.77 -19.08 0.39
C ARG A 272 -6.78 -17.96 -0.67
N ALA A 273 -7.94 -17.65 -1.24
CA ALA A 273 -8.02 -16.67 -2.33
C ALA A 273 -7.72 -15.23 -1.88
N PRO A 274 -8.30 -14.70 -0.78
CA PRO A 274 -7.94 -13.36 -0.29
C PRO A 274 -6.47 -13.26 0.12
N VAL A 275 -5.91 -14.29 0.78
CA VAL A 275 -4.48 -14.31 1.12
C VAL A 275 -3.62 -14.27 -0.14
N TRP A 276 -3.97 -15.06 -1.16
CA TRP A 276 -3.27 -15.05 -2.44
C TRP A 276 -3.31 -13.67 -3.13
N LEU A 277 -4.45 -12.98 -3.12
CA LEU A 277 -4.55 -11.59 -3.59
C LEU A 277 -3.62 -10.68 -2.78
N GLY A 278 -3.53 -10.91 -1.48
CA GLY A 278 -2.61 -10.24 -0.57
C GLY A 278 -1.13 -10.46 -0.90
N ASP A 279 -0.75 -11.70 -1.25
CA ASP A 279 0.63 -12.06 -1.59
C ASP A 279 1.12 -11.30 -2.81
N ILE A 280 0.27 -11.21 -3.84
CA ILE A 280 0.55 -10.50 -5.10
C ILE A 280 0.16 -9.01 -5.08
N SER A 281 -0.36 -8.49 -3.96
CA SER A 281 -0.91 -7.13 -3.83
C SER A 281 0.05 -6.03 -4.27
N TYR A 282 1.33 -6.14 -3.90
CA TYR A 282 2.37 -5.21 -4.31
C TYR A 282 2.58 -5.23 -5.83
N THR A 283 2.54 -6.43 -6.43
CA THR A 283 2.64 -6.60 -7.88
C THR A 283 1.43 -6.05 -8.62
N ILE A 284 0.21 -6.26 -8.10
CA ILE A 284 -1.02 -5.65 -8.61
C ILE A 284 -0.89 -4.12 -8.57
N TYR A 285 -0.50 -3.58 -7.42
CA TYR A 285 -0.37 -2.16 -7.20
C TYR A 285 0.67 -1.51 -8.13
N MET A 286 1.79 -2.16 -8.41
CA MET A 286 2.81 -1.56 -9.28
C MET A 286 2.50 -1.71 -10.78
N LEU A 287 1.80 -2.78 -11.20
CA LEU A 287 1.55 -3.06 -12.61
C LEU A 287 0.27 -2.45 -13.18
N HIS A 288 -0.72 -2.10 -12.36
CA HIS A 288 -2.03 -1.68 -12.89
C HIS A 288 -1.97 -0.44 -13.80
N VAL A 289 -1.07 0.53 -13.53
CA VAL A 289 -0.88 1.71 -14.39
C VAL A 289 -0.11 1.40 -15.68
N PRO A 290 1.01 0.66 -15.65
CA PRO A 290 1.62 0.14 -16.88
C PRO A 290 0.63 -0.63 -17.77
N VAL A 291 -0.18 -1.50 -17.16
CA VAL A 291 -1.16 -2.32 -17.89
C VAL A 291 -2.26 -1.47 -18.50
N ILE A 292 -2.87 -0.54 -17.74
CA ILE A 292 -3.93 0.32 -18.30
C ILE A 292 -3.38 1.24 -19.41
N SER A 293 -2.15 1.74 -19.25
CA SER A 293 -1.47 2.58 -20.24
C SER A 293 -1.19 1.81 -21.54
N ALA A 294 -0.68 0.58 -21.44
CA ALA A 294 -0.53 -0.30 -22.60
C ALA A 294 -1.89 -0.66 -23.22
N GLY A 295 -2.91 -0.86 -22.37
CA GLY A 295 -4.29 -1.04 -22.78
C GLY A 295 -4.79 0.09 -23.67
N TYR A 296 -4.57 1.35 -23.30
CA TYR A 296 -4.99 2.49 -24.13
C TYR A 296 -4.36 2.50 -25.54
N LEU A 297 -3.14 2.00 -25.68
CA LEU A 297 -2.46 1.90 -26.98
C LEU A 297 -2.93 0.71 -27.81
N ALA A 298 -3.15 -0.44 -27.17
CA ALA A 298 -3.44 -1.69 -27.86
C ALA A 298 -4.95 -1.91 -28.09
N TRP A 299 -5.80 -1.49 -27.16
CA TRP A 299 -7.23 -1.80 -27.15
C TRP A 299 -7.99 -1.30 -28.38
N PRO A 300 -7.75 -0.09 -28.92
CA PRO A 300 -8.42 0.34 -30.16
C PRO A 300 -8.13 -0.59 -31.34
N LYS A 301 -6.94 -1.18 -31.40
CA LYS A 301 -6.53 -2.13 -32.46
C LYS A 301 -7.10 -3.53 -32.21
N LEU A 302 -7.07 -3.98 -30.96
CA LEU A 302 -7.50 -5.33 -30.57
C LEU A 302 -9.02 -5.49 -30.54
N ALA A 303 -9.76 -4.45 -30.16
CA ALA A 303 -11.21 -4.50 -29.96
C ALA A 303 -11.96 -3.58 -30.95
N GLY A 304 -11.27 -3.06 -31.96
CA GLY A 304 -11.85 -2.13 -32.96
C GLY A 304 -13.00 -2.72 -33.77
N PHE A 305 -13.08 -4.06 -33.85
CA PHE A 305 -14.18 -4.77 -34.52
C PHE A 305 -15.48 -4.83 -33.69
N LEU A 306 -15.42 -4.52 -32.39
CA LEU A 306 -16.58 -4.54 -31.51
C LEU A 306 -17.37 -3.22 -31.62
N PRO A 307 -18.71 -3.25 -31.41
CA PRO A 307 -19.50 -2.04 -31.24
C PRO A 307 -18.94 -1.16 -30.12
N ASP A 308 -19.00 0.16 -30.28
CA ASP A 308 -18.39 1.13 -29.35
C ASP A 308 -18.80 0.92 -27.89
N THR A 309 -20.08 0.64 -27.63
CA THR A 309 -20.59 0.36 -26.27
C THR A 309 -19.89 -0.84 -25.65
N LEU A 310 -19.79 -1.95 -26.40
CA LEU A 310 -19.18 -3.19 -25.92
C LEU A 310 -17.67 -3.04 -25.79
N ARG A 311 -17.02 -2.39 -26.78
CA ARG A 311 -15.59 -2.07 -26.75
C ARG A 311 -15.22 -1.30 -25.49
N GLN A 312 -16.00 -0.29 -25.11
CA GLN A 312 -15.73 0.50 -23.90
C GLN A 312 -16.07 -0.29 -22.62
N ALA A 313 -17.19 -1.01 -22.59
CA ALA A 313 -17.60 -1.81 -21.43
C ALA A 313 -16.60 -2.92 -21.07
N LEU A 314 -15.94 -3.50 -22.06
CA LEU A 314 -14.97 -4.57 -21.86
C LEU A 314 -13.56 -4.09 -21.50
N PHE A 315 -13.24 -2.80 -21.65
CA PHE A 315 -11.88 -2.30 -21.42
C PHE A 315 -11.40 -2.51 -19.98
N VAL A 316 -12.17 -2.05 -19.00
CA VAL A 316 -11.88 -2.18 -17.57
C VAL A 316 -11.75 -3.64 -17.13
N PRO A 317 -12.73 -4.54 -17.36
CA PRO A 317 -12.60 -5.92 -16.96
C PRO A 317 -11.45 -6.64 -17.68
N ALA A 318 -11.21 -6.36 -18.97
CA ALA A 318 -10.10 -6.97 -19.69
C ALA A 318 -8.73 -6.54 -19.13
N THR A 319 -8.52 -5.24 -18.92
CA THR A 319 -7.26 -4.71 -18.36
C THR A 319 -7.05 -5.11 -16.90
N LEU A 320 -8.12 -5.24 -16.12
CA LEU A 320 -8.04 -5.76 -14.74
C LEU A 320 -7.66 -7.25 -14.72
N LEU A 321 -8.24 -8.07 -15.60
CA LEU A 321 -7.87 -9.48 -15.75
C LEU A 321 -6.41 -9.63 -16.19
N VAL A 322 -5.96 -8.81 -17.13
CA VAL A 322 -4.56 -8.76 -17.56
C VAL A 322 -3.66 -8.34 -16.39
N THR A 323 -4.06 -7.33 -15.60
CA THR A 323 -3.32 -6.91 -14.40
C THR A 323 -3.18 -8.08 -13.42
N LEU A 324 -4.28 -8.75 -13.07
CA LEU A 324 -4.25 -9.88 -12.13
C LEU A 324 -3.39 -11.05 -12.66
N GLY A 325 -3.55 -11.40 -13.93
CA GLY A 325 -2.79 -12.47 -14.57
C GLY A 325 -1.30 -12.18 -14.64
N LEU A 326 -0.92 -10.99 -15.13
CA LEU A 326 0.48 -10.56 -15.18
C LEU A 326 1.08 -10.39 -13.80
N SER A 327 0.34 -9.86 -12.82
CA SER A 327 0.81 -9.78 -11.44
C SER A 327 1.09 -11.14 -10.84
N ALA A 328 0.26 -12.16 -11.10
CA ALA A 328 0.52 -13.53 -10.66
C ALA A 328 1.81 -14.10 -11.27
N LEU A 329 2.04 -13.86 -12.57
CA LEU A 329 3.25 -14.31 -13.27
C LEU A 329 4.51 -13.58 -12.79
N VAL A 330 4.49 -12.25 -12.75
CA VAL A 330 5.60 -11.40 -12.31
C VAL A 330 5.92 -11.66 -10.83
N TYR A 331 4.92 -11.83 -9.99
CA TYR A 331 5.14 -12.20 -8.58
C TYR A 331 5.93 -13.51 -8.47
N ARG A 332 5.48 -14.56 -9.17
CA ARG A 332 6.07 -15.91 -9.08
C ARG A 332 7.46 -15.98 -9.72
N HIS A 333 7.65 -15.35 -10.87
CA HIS A 333 8.84 -15.54 -11.71
C HIS A 333 9.88 -14.42 -11.60
N PHE A 334 9.51 -13.27 -11.04
CA PHE A 334 10.43 -12.14 -10.89
C PHE A 334 10.53 -11.71 -9.43
N GLU A 335 9.42 -11.35 -8.78
CA GLU A 335 9.46 -10.77 -7.44
C GLU A 335 9.97 -11.76 -6.37
N VAL A 336 9.40 -12.97 -6.31
CA VAL A 336 9.82 -14.01 -5.35
C VAL A 336 11.28 -14.43 -5.56
N PRO A 337 11.74 -14.75 -6.79
CA PRO A 337 13.14 -15.08 -7.04
C PRO A 337 14.10 -13.95 -6.63
N MET A 338 13.82 -12.70 -7.00
CA MET A 338 14.66 -11.56 -6.63
C MET A 338 14.77 -11.43 -5.10
N ARG A 339 13.64 -11.55 -4.37
CA ARG A 339 13.67 -11.52 -2.90
C ARG A 339 14.48 -12.67 -2.30
N SER A 340 14.43 -13.87 -2.91
CA SER A 340 15.20 -15.02 -2.45
C SER A 340 16.70 -14.86 -2.66
N LEU A 341 17.13 -14.28 -3.78
CA LEU A 341 18.53 -13.99 -4.08
C LEU A 341 19.17 -13.06 -3.04
N PHE A 342 18.46 -12.01 -2.64
CA PHE A 342 18.94 -11.10 -1.59
C PHE A 342 19.03 -11.80 -0.22
N ARG A 343 18.07 -12.68 0.11
CA ARG A 343 18.11 -13.46 1.37
C ARG A 343 19.23 -14.50 1.40
N ALA A 344 19.51 -15.17 0.28
CA ALA A 344 20.62 -16.12 0.17
C ALA A 344 21.97 -15.42 0.44
N ARG A 345 22.17 -14.23 -0.17
CA ARG A 345 23.36 -13.40 0.09
C ARG A 345 23.50 -12.96 1.55
N GLN A 346 22.39 -12.78 2.27
CA GLN A 346 22.41 -12.47 3.71
C GLN A 346 22.84 -13.66 4.55
N ARG A 347 22.37 -14.89 4.23
CA ARG A 347 22.74 -16.12 4.95
C ARG A 347 24.21 -16.48 4.79
N ILE A 348 24.71 -16.43 3.55
CA ILE A 348 26.14 -16.66 3.25
C ILE A 348 27.03 -15.69 4.03
N ARG A 349 26.64 -14.41 4.12
CA ARG A 349 27.38 -13.40 4.89
C ARG A 349 27.33 -13.59 6.40
N ALA A 350 26.28 -14.24 6.91
CA ALA A 350 26.14 -14.52 8.33
C ALA A 350 26.91 -15.78 8.76
N GLY A 351 27.59 -16.47 7.84
CA GLY A 351 28.32 -17.71 8.14
C GLY A 351 27.41 -18.87 8.54
N VAL A 352 26.14 -18.83 8.09
CA VAL A 352 25.14 -19.87 8.36
C VAL A 352 24.92 -20.64 7.06
N ASP A 353 25.82 -21.57 6.77
CA ASP A 353 25.63 -22.65 5.79
C ASP A 353 25.90 -24.00 6.46
#